data_AF-A0A417C2F3-F1
#
_entry.id   AF-A0A417C2F3-F1
#
_cell.length_a   1.000
_cell.length_b   1.000
_cell.length_c   1.000
_cell.angle_alpha   90.00
_cell.angle_beta   90.00
_cell.angle_gamma   90.00
#
_symmetry.space_group_name_H-M   'P 1'
#
loop_
_entity.id
_entity.type
_entity.pdbx_description
1 polymer ?
#
loop_
_entity_poly.entity_id
_entity_poly.type
_entity_poly.pdbx_seq_one_letter_code
_entity_poly.pdbx_strand_id
1 'polypeptide(L)' 'MYKNKEGYPDPTAGRAVRKADKPPEEVRDFRRLLNIICRMSGIRILGKVTVVDKRGRRW' A
#
# COMPACT_ATOMS: atom_id res chain seq x y z
N MET A 1 -8.61 1.86 19.10
CA MET A 1 -9.80 2.66 18.70
C MET A 1 -9.31 4.08 18.51
N TYR A 2 -9.41 4.65 17.30
CA TYR A 2 -9.02 6.06 17.12
C TYR A 2 -9.99 6.91 17.92
N LYS A 3 -9.46 7.82 18.73
CA LYS A 3 -10.25 8.75 19.55
C LYS A 3 -9.91 10.18 19.11
N ASN A 4 -10.89 11.06 19.13
CA ASN A 4 -10.66 12.50 18.92
C ASN A 4 -9.91 13.09 20.14
N LYS A 5 -9.57 14.39 20.08
CA LYS A 5 -8.89 15.09 21.19
C LYS A 5 -9.68 15.09 22.52
N GLU A 6 -10.98 14.85 22.46
CA GLU A 6 -11.88 14.78 23.62
C GLU A 6 -12.06 13.34 24.14
N GLY A 7 -11.43 12.34 23.53
CA GLY A 7 -11.46 10.95 23.97
C GLY A 7 -12.63 10.11 23.45
N TYR A 8 -13.50 10.68 22.61
CA TYR A 8 -14.59 9.95 21.96
C TYR A 8 -14.07 9.14 20.77
N PRO A 9 -14.60 7.93 20.53
CA PRO A 9 -14.28 7.16 19.34
C PRO A 9 -14.53 7.96 18.07
N ASP A 10 -13.48 8.13 17.26
CA ASP A 10 -13.54 8.80 15.97
C ASP A 10 -13.28 7.79 14.84
N PRO A 11 -14.35 7.15 14.34
CA PRO A 11 -14.25 6.22 13.22
C PRO A 11 -13.85 6.93 11.90
N THR A 12 -13.98 8.24 11.81
CA THR A 12 -13.60 9.02 10.63
C THR A 12 -12.09 9.23 10.60
N ALA A 13 -11.49 9.66 11.71
CA ALA A 13 -10.04 9.73 11.86
C ALA A 13 -9.39 8.36 11.66
N GLY A 14 -9.98 7.30 12.23
CA GLY A 14 -9.47 5.94 12.03
C GLY A 14 -9.54 5.45 10.58
N ARG A 15 -10.58 5.85 9.83
CA ARG A 15 -10.68 5.55 8.39
C ARG A 15 -9.68 6.35 7.57
N ALA A 16 -9.44 7.62 7.91
CA ALA A 16 -8.48 8.48 7.23
C ALA A 16 -7.06 7.94 7.36
N VAL A 17 -6.62 7.56 8.57
CA VAL A 17 -5.28 7.00 8.78
C VAL A 17 -5.11 5.67 8.04
N ARG A 18 -6.09 4.76 8.15
CA ARG A 18 -6.09 3.49 7.40
C ARG A 18 -6.08 3.68 5.88
N LYS A 19 -6.56 4.81 5.37
CA LYS A 19 -6.52 5.14 3.94
C LYS A 19 -5.17 5.77 3.56
N ALA A 20 -4.56 6.54 4.45
CA ALA A 20 -3.25 7.16 4.24
C ALA A 20 -2.10 6.13 4.20
N ASP A 21 -2.19 5.04 4.97
CA ASP A 21 -1.20 3.96 4.98
C ASP A 21 -1.32 3.01 3.77
N LYS A 22 -2.36 3.17 2.93
CA LYS A 22 -2.52 2.30 1.75
C LYS A 22 -1.62 2.78 0.60
N PRO A 23 -0.87 1.87 -0.04
CA PRO A 23 -0.15 2.20 -1.27
C PRO A 23 -1.13 2.74 -2.34
N PRO A 24 -0.69 3.70 -3.16
CA PRO A 24 -1.44 4.16 -4.33
C PRO A 24 -1.86 2.98 -5.21
N GLU A 25 -2.95 3.16 -5.95
CA GLU A 25 -3.47 2.13 -6.84
C GLU A 25 -2.42 1.66 -7.86
N GLU A 26 -1.68 2.60 -8.46
CA GLU A 26 -0.57 2.32 -9.39
C GLU A 26 0.48 1.35 -8.81
N VAL A 27 0.81 1.49 -7.52
CA VAL A 27 1.76 0.61 -6.82
C VAL A 27 1.19 -0.79 -6.61
N ARG A 28 -0.11 -0.86 -6.28
CA ARG A 28 -0.81 -2.14 -6.08
C ARG A 28 -0.94 -2.91 -7.38
N ASP A 29 -1.30 -2.22 -8.45
CA ASP A 29 -1.46 -2.80 -9.78
C ASP A 29 -0.13 -3.27 -10.35
N PHE A 30 0.93 -2.48 -10.17
CA PHE A 30 2.29 -2.90 -10.55
C PHE A 30 2.69 -4.20 -9.84
N ARG A 31 2.48 -4.30 -8.51
CA ARG A 31 2.79 -5.53 -7.76
C ARG A 31 1.97 -6.73 -8.25
N ARG A 32 0.71 -6.51 -8.62
CA ARG A 32 -0.15 -7.57 -9.17
C ARG A 32 0.36 -8.04 -10.53
N LEU A 33 0.69 -7.11 -11.42
CA LEU A 33 1.24 -7.40 -12.74
C LEU A 33 2.57 -8.14 -12.64
N LEU A 34 3.46 -7.68 -11.76
CA LEU A 34 4.76 -8.30 -11.53
C LEU A 34 4.62 -9.77 -11.11
N ASN A 35 3.70 -10.06 -10.18
CA ASN A 35 3.41 -11.43 -9.77
C ASN A 35 2.85 -12.30 -10.91
N ILE A 36 2.01 -11.73 -11.78
CA ILE A 36 1.49 -12.43 -12.97
C ILE A 36 2.63 -12.80 -13.91
N ILE A 37 3.51 -11.85 -14.23
CA ILE A 37 4.66 -12.07 -15.11
C ILE A 37 5.60 -13.12 -14.52
N CYS A 38 5.95 -13.02 -13.23
CA CYS A 38 6.78 -14.03 -12.56
C CYS A 38 6.18 -15.44 -12.68
N ARG A 39 4.87 -15.57 -12.45
CA ARG A 39 4.18 -16.86 -12.56
C ARG A 39 4.18 -17.39 -13.99
N MET A 40 3.96 -16.54 -15.00
CA MET A 40 3.95 -16.93 -16.41
C MET A 40 5.34 -17.34 -16.89
N SER A 41 6.38 -16.66 -16.44
CA SER A 41 7.76 -16.92 -16.86
C SER A 41 8.45 -18.05 -16.07
N GLY A 42 7.82 -18.58 -15.02
CA GLY A 42 8.46 -19.54 -14.12
C GLY A 42 9.62 -18.96 -13.30
N ILE A 43 9.67 -17.63 -13.15
CA ILE A 43 10.75 -16.91 -12.46
C ILE A 43 10.23 -16.46 -11.09
N ARG A 44 11.13 -16.37 -10.11
CA ARG A 44 10.80 -15.92 -8.75
C ARG A 44 11.63 -14.70 -8.36
N ILE A 45 10.98 -13.77 -7.68
CA ILE A 45 11.65 -12.66 -7.00
C ILE A 45 12.16 -13.18 -5.66
N LEU A 46 13.45 -13.02 -5.38
CA LEU A 46 14.08 -13.47 -4.14
C LEU A 46 14.10 -12.39 -3.03
N GLY A 47 13.93 -11.12 -3.38
CA GLY A 47 14.06 -9.99 -2.47
C GLY A 47 12.87 -9.02 -2.49
N LYS A 48 12.97 -7.94 -1.72
CA LYS A 48 11.96 -6.89 -1.72
C LYS A 48 12.05 -6.04 -3.00
N VAL A 49 10.97 -6.02 -3.77
CA VAL A 49 10.81 -5.07 -4.88
C VAL A 49 10.26 -3.77 -4.32
N THR A 50 11.12 -2.76 -4.26
CA THR A 50 10.77 -1.41 -3.84
C THR A 50 10.39 -0.60 -5.07
N VAL A 51 9.24 0.07 -5.01
CA VAL A 51 8.80 0.95 -6.11
C VAL A 51 8.68 2.38 -5.62
N VAL A 52 8.87 3.32 -6.53
CA VAL A 52 8.75 4.75 -6.25
C VAL A 52 7.49 5.25 -6.93
N ASP A 53 6.57 5.84 -6.18
CA ASP A 53 5.39 6.48 -6.77
C ASP A 53 5.74 7.82 -7.42
N LYS A 54 4.79 8.41 -8.15
CA LYS A 54 4.97 9.74 -8.79
C LYS A 54 5.30 10.87 -7.81
N ARG A 55 5.07 10.68 -6.52
CA ARG A 55 5.36 11.64 -5.44
C ARG A 55 6.71 11.36 -4.77
N GLY A 56 7.49 10.41 -5.30
CA GLY A 56 8.80 10.04 -4.78
C GLY A 56 8.76 9.14 -3.54
N ARG A 57 7.59 8.67 -3.10
CA ARG A 57 7.51 7.78 -1.92
C ARG A 57 7.87 6.36 -2.32
N ARG A 58 8.65 5.71 -1.46
CA ARG A 58 9.09 4.32 -1.61
C ARG A 58 8.08 3.39 -0.96
N TRP A 59 7.66 2.37 -1.69
CA TRP A 59 6.69 1.35 -1.25
C TRP A 59 7.27 -0.05 -1.32
#